data_AF-X1GG32-F1
#
_entry.id   AF-X1GG32-F1
#
_cell.length_a   1.000
_cell.length_b   1.000
_cell.length_c   1.000
_cell.angle_alpha   90.00
_cell.angle_beta   90.00
_cell.angle_gamma   90.00
#
_symmetry.space_group_name_H-M   'P 1'
#
loop_
_entity.id
_entity.type
_entity.pdbx_description
1 polymer ?
#
loop_
_entity_poly.entity_id
_entity_poly.type
_entity_poly.pdbx_seq_one_letter_code
_entity_poly.pdbx_strand_id
1 'polypeptide(L)'
;GIRPWLGPDHQLAYGRAKSVIDAMCLRHSRPKKFWPARMKDDVVQEQLLGREAARALYNALKSEAREIKAMWREGAALADLGGPLERGTNADDHWAEPRNRAWLVRQATSDVLPTRDDLKELGMYWSLVRHPGPGPRYLAPLMGERAEKGWTAALRWQHPGYHDIIIFLWLFLLTTGWNLSTALSIDVSRPERWFEPHPQNPAFAVIHSWKARSERHQFTLSMTKPEWHPYQLLLYVIEKTKVLRNSVEVDLGRAKSLQSENPTDEGAAEVARLEATVRSPWLFLTARHIGEVIALEHSDASRFGKIAREVARRHNLLDRYPELNNLTTSDARDAWIGYAYIKSGFHVLLTQLAAQHQNLSTLRHYLKSV
;
A
#
# COMPACT_ATOMS: atom_id res chain seq x y z
N GLY A 1 23.97 14.49 -38.09
CA GLY A 1 24.34 14.47 -36.66
C GLY A 1 23.11 14.18 -35.83
N ILE A 2 23.13 13.15 -34.98
CA ILE A 2 21.97 12.65 -34.20
C ILE A 2 21.61 13.55 -32.99
N ARG A 3 22.44 14.56 -32.68
CA ARG A 3 22.31 15.41 -31.49
C ARG A 3 20.93 16.08 -31.27
N PRO A 4 20.17 16.52 -32.30
CA PRO A 4 18.85 17.13 -32.08
C PRO A 4 17.80 16.17 -31.51
N TRP A 5 17.92 14.86 -31.78
CA TRP A 5 16.98 13.84 -31.30
C TRP A 5 17.20 13.42 -29.84
N LEU A 6 18.30 13.86 -29.23
CA LEU A 6 18.67 13.51 -27.86
C LEU A 6 18.24 14.57 -26.83
N GLY A 7 17.50 15.59 -27.27
CA GLY A 7 16.98 16.66 -26.43
C GLY A 7 15.74 16.26 -25.59
N PRO A 8 15.39 17.04 -24.55
CA PRO A 8 14.31 16.75 -23.61
C PRO A 8 12.92 16.62 -24.25
N ASP A 9 12.69 17.29 -25.38
CA ASP A 9 11.37 17.37 -26.04
C ASP A 9 11.00 16.11 -26.85
N HIS A 10 11.95 15.18 -27.02
CA HIS A 10 11.79 13.98 -27.85
C HIS A 10 11.89 12.67 -27.06
N GLN A 11 11.73 12.73 -25.73
CA GLN A 11 11.86 11.58 -24.81
C GLN A 11 11.02 10.37 -25.19
N LEU A 12 9.72 10.59 -25.44
CA LEU A 12 8.79 9.53 -25.78
C LEU A 12 9.10 8.93 -27.17
N ALA A 13 9.51 9.78 -28.12
CA ALA A 13 9.89 9.34 -29.46
C ALA A 13 11.17 8.51 -29.44
N TYR A 14 12.20 8.94 -28.69
CA TYR A 14 13.45 8.20 -28.52
C TYR A 14 13.23 6.84 -27.84
N GLY A 15 12.45 6.80 -26.74
CA GLY A 15 12.16 5.56 -26.02
C GLY A 15 11.37 4.55 -26.86
N ARG A 16 10.40 5.03 -27.67
CA ARG A 16 9.65 4.20 -28.61
C ARG A 16 10.53 3.68 -29.74
N ALA A 17 11.31 4.55 -30.38
CA ALA A 17 12.21 4.15 -31.46
C ALA A 17 13.25 3.12 -31.00
N LYS A 18 13.87 3.32 -29.83
CA LYS A 18 14.80 2.37 -29.22
C LYS A 18 14.14 1.02 -28.96
N SER A 19 12.96 1.01 -28.35
CA SER A 19 12.24 -0.23 -28.03
C SER A 19 11.86 -1.02 -29.28
N VAL A 20 11.38 -0.33 -30.33
CA VAL A 20 11.03 -0.96 -31.62
C VAL A 20 12.27 -1.57 -32.28
N ILE A 21 13.37 -0.83 -32.34
CA ILE A 21 14.61 -1.31 -32.99
C ILE A 21 15.26 -2.43 -32.20
N ASP A 22 15.26 -2.37 -30.86
CA ASP A 22 15.78 -3.45 -30.01
C ASP A 22 14.93 -4.73 -30.17
N ALA A 23 13.60 -4.60 -30.27
CA ALA A 23 12.70 -5.72 -30.54
C ALA A 23 12.92 -6.32 -31.94
N MET A 24 13.16 -5.49 -32.96
CA MET A 24 13.53 -5.95 -34.30
C MET A 24 14.88 -6.66 -34.32
N CYS A 25 15.89 -6.14 -33.60
CA CYS A 25 17.19 -6.79 -33.50
C CYS A 25 17.07 -8.18 -32.84
N LEU A 26 16.27 -8.28 -31.76
CA LEU A 26 16.00 -9.54 -31.07
C LEU A 26 15.32 -10.56 -32.01
N ARG A 27 14.30 -10.13 -32.75
CA ARG A 27 13.55 -10.98 -33.69
C ARG A 27 14.42 -11.54 -34.82
N HIS A 28 15.45 -10.79 -35.23
CA HIS A 28 16.37 -11.19 -36.31
C HIS A 28 17.69 -11.78 -35.80
N SER A 29 17.79 -12.15 -34.51
CA SER A 29 19.03 -12.67 -33.90
C SER A 29 20.25 -11.77 -34.11
N ARG A 30 20.04 -10.45 -34.17
CA ARG A 30 21.10 -9.45 -34.31
C ARG A 30 21.46 -8.86 -32.95
N PRO A 31 22.75 -8.57 -32.70
CA PRO A 31 23.16 -7.88 -31.48
C PRO A 31 22.51 -6.51 -31.39
N LYS A 32 22.12 -6.11 -30.16
CA LYS A 32 21.53 -4.80 -29.89
C LYS A 32 22.47 -3.70 -30.38
N LYS A 33 21.91 -2.70 -31.05
CA LYS A 33 22.69 -1.55 -31.53
C LYS A 33 23.09 -0.66 -30.35
N PHE A 34 24.28 -0.07 -30.43
CA PHE A 34 24.73 0.91 -29.46
C PHE A 34 23.93 2.20 -29.63
N TRP A 35 23.20 2.58 -28.58
CA TRP A 35 22.46 3.83 -28.53
C TRP A 35 23.28 4.84 -27.71
N PRO A 36 23.57 6.05 -28.23
CA PRO A 36 24.29 7.07 -27.47
C PRO A 36 23.50 7.41 -26.21
N ALA A 37 24.21 7.54 -25.09
CA ALA A 37 23.63 7.93 -23.82
C ALA A 37 22.92 9.28 -23.99
N ARG A 38 21.67 9.33 -23.49
CA ARG A 38 20.85 10.53 -23.46
C ARG A 38 21.64 11.68 -22.82
N MET A 39 21.54 12.90 -23.36
CA MET A 39 21.92 14.08 -22.59
C MET A 39 21.01 14.13 -21.36
N LYS A 40 21.58 14.09 -20.16
CA LYS A 40 20.77 14.26 -18.95
C LYS A 40 20.06 15.60 -19.07
N ASP A 41 18.75 15.61 -18.81
CA ASP A 41 18.05 16.88 -18.61
C ASP A 41 18.87 17.69 -17.60
N ASP A 42 18.98 19.00 -17.82
CA ASP A 42 19.36 19.90 -16.74
C ASP A 42 18.46 19.53 -15.58
N VAL A 43 19.09 19.09 -14.49
CA VAL A 43 18.39 18.63 -13.31
C VAL A 43 17.67 19.85 -12.78
N VAL A 44 16.38 19.99 -13.14
CA VAL A 44 15.46 20.83 -12.39
C VAL A 44 15.66 20.36 -10.95
N GLN A 45 16.22 21.22 -10.12
CA GLN A 45 16.34 20.95 -8.70
C GLN A 45 14.90 20.89 -8.18
N GLU A 46 14.27 19.72 -8.29
CA GLU A 46 13.06 19.42 -7.54
C GLU A 46 13.41 19.70 -6.09
N GLN A 47 12.67 20.65 -5.50
CA GLN A 47 12.89 21.09 -4.14
C GLN A 47 12.63 19.89 -3.25
N LEU A 48 13.70 19.26 -2.77
CA LEU A 48 13.60 18.05 -1.96
C LEU A 48 12.70 18.31 -0.76
N LEU A 49 11.93 17.29 -0.40
CA LEU A 49 11.09 17.34 0.79
C LEU A 49 11.95 17.62 2.03
N GLY A 50 11.76 18.81 2.62
CA GLY A 50 12.51 19.24 3.78
C GLY A 50 12.28 18.31 4.97
N ARG A 51 13.28 18.17 5.85
CA ARG A 51 13.19 17.32 7.04
C ARG A 51 12.03 17.72 7.96
N GLU A 52 11.77 19.02 8.09
CA GLU A 52 10.67 19.53 8.91
C GLU A 52 9.31 19.19 8.29
N ALA A 53 9.17 19.37 6.97
CA ALA A 53 7.97 18.99 6.22
C ALA A 53 7.70 17.49 6.31
N ALA A 54 8.73 16.64 6.11
CA ALA A 54 8.62 15.19 6.25
C ALA A 54 8.19 14.77 7.66
N ARG A 55 8.75 15.41 8.71
CA ARG A 55 8.36 15.16 10.10
C ARG A 55 6.93 15.61 10.39
N ALA A 56 6.53 16.78 9.89
CA ALA A 56 5.17 17.29 10.05
C ALA A 56 4.15 16.37 9.36
N LEU A 57 4.44 15.96 8.12
CA LEU A 57 3.63 14.99 7.39
C LEU A 57 3.55 13.64 8.11
N TYR A 58 4.66 13.11 8.61
CA TYR A 58 4.68 11.87 9.38
C TYR A 58 3.77 11.96 10.62
N ASN A 59 3.80 13.07 11.35
CA ASN A 59 2.93 13.27 12.50
C ASN A 59 1.44 13.39 12.11
N ALA A 60 1.13 14.06 11.00
CA ALA A 60 -0.23 14.14 10.47
C ALA A 60 -0.75 12.75 10.05
N LEU A 61 0.05 11.98 9.31
CA LEU A 61 -0.26 10.59 8.95
C LEU A 61 -0.44 9.70 10.17
N LYS A 62 0.36 9.89 11.23
CA LYS A 62 0.16 9.19 12.50
C LYS A 62 -1.15 9.55 13.17
N SER A 63 -1.59 10.81 13.06
CA SER A 63 -2.89 11.23 13.56
C SER A 63 -4.01 10.48 12.83
N GLU A 64 -3.97 10.45 11.50
CA GLU A 64 -4.95 9.69 10.69
C GLU A 64 -4.93 8.20 11.01
N ALA A 65 -3.75 7.61 11.15
CA ALA A 65 -3.62 6.21 11.52
C ALA A 65 -4.20 5.93 12.92
N ARG A 66 -4.08 6.85 13.88
CA ARG A 66 -4.72 6.70 15.20
C ARG A 66 -6.24 6.72 15.10
N GLU A 67 -6.80 7.57 14.25
CA GLU A 67 -8.24 7.59 13.98
C GLU A 67 -8.70 6.28 13.34
N ILE A 68 -7.95 5.73 12.37
CA ILE A 68 -8.23 4.40 11.81
C ILE A 68 -8.18 3.31 12.89
N LYS A 69 -7.16 3.34 13.77
CA LYS A 69 -7.08 2.41 14.90
C LYS A 69 -8.23 2.60 15.89
N ALA A 70 -8.69 3.83 16.11
CA ALA A 70 -9.84 4.13 16.96
C ALA A 70 -11.14 3.60 16.35
N MET A 71 -11.34 3.80 15.05
CA MET A 71 -12.45 3.25 14.27
C MET A 71 -12.54 1.72 14.38
N TRP A 72 -11.41 1.01 14.31
CA TRP A 72 -11.43 -0.45 14.48
C TRP A 72 -11.73 -0.90 15.91
N ARG A 73 -11.32 -0.11 16.92
CA ARG A 73 -11.69 -0.36 18.33
C ARG A 73 -13.17 -0.08 18.58
N GLU A 74 -13.70 0.99 18.01
CA GLU A 74 -15.13 1.32 18.01
C GLU A 74 -15.93 0.17 17.40
N GLY A 75 -15.51 -0.32 16.24
CA GLY A 75 -16.13 -1.48 15.57
C GLY A 75 -16.19 -2.73 16.45
N ALA A 76 -15.09 -3.06 17.12
CA ALA A 76 -15.04 -4.18 18.06
C ALA A 76 -15.98 -3.97 19.25
N ALA A 77 -15.95 -2.80 19.89
CA ALA A 77 -16.81 -2.48 21.02
C ALA A 77 -18.30 -2.49 20.66
N LEU A 78 -18.67 -1.97 19.47
CA LEU A 78 -20.02 -2.04 18.95
C LEU A 78 -20.46 -3.49 18.71
N ALA A 79 -19.57 -4.32 18.16
CA ALA A 79 -19.85 -5.73 17.92
C ALA A 79 -20.05 -6.52 19.22
N ASP A 80 -19.37 -6.16 20.31
CA ASP A 80 -19.56 -6.77 21.64
C ASP A 80 -20.92 -6.42 22.27
N LEU A 81 -21.47 -5.25 21.94
CA LEU A 81 -22.76 -4.78 22.44
C LEU A 81 -23.96 -5.21 21.58
N GLY A 82 -23.72 -5.62 20.34
CA GLY A 82 -24.75 -6.06 19.41
C GLY A 82 -25.14 -7.53 19.58
N GLY A 83 -26.16 -7.96 18.84
CA GLY A 83 -26.64 -9.33 18.90
C GLY A 83 -27.36 -9.82 17.64
N PRO A 84 -27.73 -11.12 17.62
CA PRO A 84 -28.48 -11.71 16.53
C PRO A 84 -29.87 -11.08 16.40
N LEU A 85 -30.49 -11.25 15.24
CA LEU A 85 -31.88 -10.84 15.03
C LEU A 85 -32.81 -11.73 15.87
N GLU A 86 -33.58 -11.11 16.76
CA GLU A 86 -34.57 -11.80 17.58
C GLU A 86 -35.87 -12.10 16.81
N ARG A 87 -36.57 -13.16 17.21
CA ARG A 87 -37.81 -13.56 16.56
C ARG A 87 -38.90 -12.51 16.77
N GLY A 88 -39.48 -12.01 15.68
CA GLY A 88 -40.54 -11.00 15.70
C GLY A 88 -40.02 -9.56 15.59
N THR A 89 -38.71 -9.34 15.59
CA THR A 89 -38.10 -8.03 15.38
C THR A 89 -38.03 -7.71 13.88
N ASN A 90 -38.31 -6.45 13.52
CA ASN A 90 -38.10 -5.96 12.16
C ASN A 90 -36.60 -5.96 11.84
N ALA A 91 -36.20 -6.73 10.82
CA ALA A 91 -34.80 -6.83 10.40
C ALA A 91 -34.20 -5.48 10.00
N ASP A 92 -34.97 -4.62 9.33
CA ASP A 92 -34.45 -3.34 8.84
C ASP A 92 -34.13 -2.38 9.99
N ASP A 93 -34.99 -2.33 11.01
CA ASP A 93 -34.76 -1.53 12.21
C ASP A 93 -33.60 -2.11 13.05
N HIS A 94 -33.56 -3.43 13.20
CA HIS A 94 -32.49 -4.13 13.94
C HIS A 94 -31.11 -3.87 13.34
N TRP A 95 -30.98 -3.96 12.01
CA TRP A 95 -29.72 -3.76 11.28
C TRP A 95 -29.39 -2.28 10.98
N ALA A 96 -30.32 -1.36 11.25
CA ALA A 96 -30.04 0.07 11.27
C ALA A 96 -29.24 0.48 12.52
N GLU A 97 -29.31 -0.28 13.61
CA GLU A 97 -28.50 -0.02 14.80
C GLU A 97 -27.01 -0.35 14.57
N PRO A 98 -26.08 0.60 14.85
CA PRO A 98 -24.65 0.39 14.66
C PRO A 98 -24.09 -0.86 15.36
N ARG A 99 -24.54 -1.13 16.60
CA ARG A 99 -24.07 -2.27 17.40
C ARG A 99 -24.39 -3.62 16.75
N ASN A 100 -25.64 -3.80 16.30
CA ASN A 100 -26.08 -5.04 15.66
C ASN A 100 -25.43 -5.21 14.30
N ARG A 101 -25.24 -4.12 13.56
CA ARG A 101 -24.54 -4.14 12.27
C ARG A 101 -23.05 -4.48 12.41
N ALA A 102 -22.36 -3.92 13.40
CA ALA A 102 -20.97 -4.27 13.69
C ALA A 102 -20.84 -5.72 14.16
N TRP A 103 -21.77 -6.20 14.99
CA TRP A 103 -21.87 -7.61 15.38
C TRP A 103 -22.02 -8.50 14.15
N LEU A 104 -22.94 -8.14 13.24
CA LEU A 104 -23.19 -8.90 12.02
C LEU A 104 -21.97 -8.95 11.10
N VAL A 105 -21.30 -7.82 10.90
CA VAL A 105 -20.03 -7.78 10.15
C VAL A 105 -19.02 -8.74 10.78
N ARG A 106 -18.93 -8.80 12.11
CA ARG A 106 -18.01 -9.71 12.80
C ARG A 106 -18.32 -11.16 12.52
N GLN A 107 -19.60 -11.54 12.65
CA GLN A 107 -20.01 -12.92 12.42
C GLN A 107 -19.88 -13.32 10.96
N ALA A 108 -20.28 -12.43 10.04
CA ALA A 108 -20.23 -12.71 8.61
C ALA A 108 -18.81 -12.73 8.04
N THR A 109 -17.82 -12.16 8.73
CA THR A 109 -16.43 -12.05 8.26
C THR A 109 -15.42 -12.69 9.20
N SER A 110 -15.82 -13.67 10.02
CA SER A 110 -14.93 -14.31 11.00
C SER A 110 -13.73 -14.98 10.34
N ASP A 111 -13.96 -15.68 9.22
CA ASP A 111 -12.96 -16.52 8.56
C ASP A 111 -12.59 -16.01 7.16
N VAL A 112 -13.62 -15.65 6.38
CA VAL A 112 -13.52 -15.12 5.01
C VAL A 112 -14.59 -14.05 4.81
N LEU A 113 -14.42 -13.20 3.79
CA LEU A 113 -15.45 -12.27 3.37
C LEU A 113 -16.57 -13.00 2.65
N PRO A 114 -17.84 -12.69 2.94
CA PRO A 114 -18.96 -13.25 2.21
C PRO A 114 -19.04 -12.60 0.83
N THR A 115 -19.28 -13.42 -0.17
CA THR A 115 -19.68 -12.98 -1.51
C THR A 115 -21.10 -12.45 -1.50
N ARG A 116 -21.51 -11.85 -2.63
CA ARG A 116 -22.90 -11.42 -2.81
C ARG A 116 -23.89 -12.58 -2.64
N ASP A 117 -23.55 -13.77 -3.12
CA ASP A 117 -24.45 -14.92 -3.09
C ASP A 117 -24.54 -15.52 -1.69
N ASP A 118 -23.42 -15.58 -0.95
CA ASP A 118 -23.42 -15.96 0.47
C ASP A 118 -24.38 -15.07 1.29
N LEU A 119 -24.35 -13.75 1.05
CA LEU A 119 -25.26 -12.83 1.72
C LEU A 119 -26.74 -13.04 1.34
N LYS A 120 -27.04 -13.52 0.12
CA LYS A 120 -28.42 -13.84 -0.29
C LYS A 120 -28.89 -15.12 0.36
N GLU A 121 -28.05 -16.14 0.40
CA GLU A 121 -28.35 -17.44 1.03
C GLU A 121 -28.61 -17.27 2.52
N LEU A 122 -27.88 -16.36 3.17
CA LEU A 122 -28.10 -15.99 4.57
C LEU A 122 -29.30 -15.05 4.78
N GLY A 123 -30.02 -14.67 3.72
CA GLY A 123 -31.17 -13.76 3.77
C GLY A 123 -30.82 -12.31 4.16
N MET A 124 -29.52 -11.97 4.24
CA MET A 124 -29.05 -10.69 4.74
C MET A 124 -28.89 -9.64 3.65
N TYR A 125 -28.78 -10.05 2.37
CA TYR A 125 -28.50 -9.17 1.25
C TYR A 125 -29.45 -7.96 1.19
N TRP A 126 -30.75 -8.18 1.35
CA TRP A 126 -31.74 -7.10 1.23
C TRP A 126 -31.63 -6.08 2.35
N SER A 127 -31.56 -6.51 3.60
CA SER A 127 -31.46 -5.59 4.74
C SER A 127 -30.11 -4.86 4.82
N LEU A 128 -29.03 -5.44 4.28
CA LEU A 128 -27.69 -4.83 4.35
C LEU A 128 -27.35 -3.95 3.15
N VAL A 129 -27.80 -4.33 1.95
CA VAL A 129 -27.42 -3.64 0.71
C VAL A 129 -28.49 -2.64 0.26
N ARG A 130 -29.79 -2.95 0.47
CA ARG A 130 -30.89 -2.07 0.06
C ARG A 130 -31.17 -0.95 1.05
N HIS A 131 -30.94 -1.20 2.34
CA HIS A 131 -31.10 -0.22 3.42
C HIS A 131 -29.72 0.17 3.98
N PRO A 132 -29.11 1.25 3.46
CA PRO A 132 -27.77 1.63 3.85
C PRO A 132 -27.77 2.19 5.28
N GLY A 133 -27.51 1.32 6.24
CA GLY A 133 -27.28 1.67 7.65
C GLY A 133 -25.91 2.33 7.87
N PRO A 134 -25.64 2.77 9.10
CA PRO A 134 -24.42 3.50 9.42
C PRO A 134 -23.18 2.60 9.37
N GLY A 135 -22.08 3.16 8.91
CA GLY A 135 -20.72 2.66 9.13
C GLY A 135 -19.98 3.59 10.11
N PRO A 136 -18.64 3.51 10.13
CA PRO A 136 -17.83 4.34 11.02
C PRO A 136 -17.94 5.82 10.66
N ARG A 137 -17.94 6.68 11.68
CA ARG A 137 -17.92 8.14 11.53
C ARG A 137 -16.62 8.66 10.92
N TYR A 138 -15.51 7.96 11.15
CA TYR A 138 -14.23 8.36 10.60
C TYR A 138 -14.17 8.11 9.08
N LEU A 139 -13.98 9.20 8.33
CA LEU A 139 -13.70 9.18 6.91
C LEU A 139 -12.24 9.50 6.64
N ALA A 140 -11.54 8.52 6.07
CA ALA A 140 -10.16 8.70 5.67
C ALA A 140 -10.03 9.84 4.61
N PRO A 141 -8.84 10.42 4.45
CA PRO A 141 -8.53 11.40 3.40
C PRO A 141 -9.10 10.99 2.03
N LEU A 142 -9.78 11.92 1.35
CA LEU A 142 -10.45 11.74 0.06
C LEU A 142 -11.69 10.82 0.04
N MET A 143 -12.08 10.23 1.17
CA MET A 143 -13.38 9.55 1.27
C MET A 143 -14.50 10.59 1.38
N GLY A 144 -15.56 10.43 0.57
CA GLY A 144 -16.77 11.24 0.65
C GLY A 144 -17.83 10.62 1.56
N GLU A 145 -18.87 11.39 1.88
CA GLU A 145 -19.97 11.02 2.79
C GLU A 145 -20.68 9.71 2.42
N ARG A 146 -20.71 9.35 1.13
CA ARG A 146 -21.27 8.07 0.67
C ARG A 146 -20.56 6.86 1.28
N ALA A 147 -19.32 7.02 1.74
CA ALA A 147 -18.55 5.96 2.38
C ALA A 147 -18.84 5.80 3.88
N GLU A 148 -19.75 6.59 4.45
CA GLU A 148 -20.24 6.45 5.83
C GLU A 148 -21.41 5.48 5.96
N LYS A 149 -22.00 5.03 4.84
CA LYS A 149 -23.23 4.24 4.85
C LYS A 149 -23.14 2.97 4.01
N GLY A 150 -23.94 1.99 4.38
CA GLY A 150 -24.07 0.71 3.68
C GLY A 150 -23.11 -0.36 4.15
N TRP A 151 -23.20 -1.53 3.50
CA TRP A 151 -22.40 -2.71 3.85
C TRP A 151 -20.89 -2.46 3.78
N THR A 152 -20.39 -1.89 2.68
CA THR A 152 -18.97 -1.58 2.51
C THR A 152 -18.45 -0.62 3.57
N ALA A 153 -19.27 0.35 4.00
CA ALA A 153 -18.90 1.23 5.10
C ALA A 153 -18.82 0.46 6.43
N ALA A 154 -19.81 -0.37 6.75
CA ALA A 154 -19.81 -1.17 7.96
C ALA A 154 -18.64 -2.17 8.02
N LEU A 155 -18.22 -2.73 6.88
CA LEU A 155 -17.01 -3.58 6.80
C LEU A 155 -15.73 -2.85 7.28
N ARG A 156 -15.67 -1.52 7.14
CA ARG A 156 -14.50 -0.73 7.61
C ARG A 156 -14.31 -0.73 9.11
N TRP A 157 -15.32 -1.10 9.90
CA TRP A 157 -15.14 -1.32 11.33
C TRP A 157 -14.16 -2.44 11.66
N GLN A 158 -13.92 -3.38 10.73
CA GLN A 158 -13.05 -4.53 10.98
C GLN A 158 -11.90 -4.64 9.99
N HIS A 159 -12.12 -4.26 8.73
CA HIS A 159 -11.19 -4.50 7.65
C HIS A 159 -10.81 -3.19 6.95
N PRO A 160 -9.56 -3.03 6.50
CA PRO A 160 -9.12 -1.80 5.86
C PRO A 160 -9.78 -1.58 4.49
N GLY A 161 -10.20 -0.34 4.23
CA GLY A 161 -10.46 0.16 2.88
C GLY A 161 -9.20 0.69 2.21
N TYR A 162 -9.31 1.03 0.92
CA TYR A 162 -8.20 1.54 0.10
C TYR A 162 -7.47 2.74 0.74
N HIS A 163 -8.21 3.71 1.24
CA HIS A 163 -7.63 4.92 1.82
C HIS A 163 -6.95 4.62 3.17
N ASP A 164 -7.49 3.68 3.94
CA ASP A 164 -6.97 3.29 5.25
C ASP A 164 -5.57 2.66 5.12
N ILE A 165 -5.42 1.71 4.19
CA ILE A 165 -4.16 0.96 4.00
C ILE A 165 -3.03 1.87 3.48
N ILE A 166 -3.34 2.90 2.69
CA ILE A 166 -2.37 3.83 2.12
C ILE A 166 -1.72 4.71 3.20
N ILE A 167 -2.46 5.05 4.27
CA ILE A 167 -1.88 5.78 5.41
C ILE A 167 -0.76 4.96 6.07
N PHE A 168 -0.99 3.67 6.29
CA PHE A 168 0.03 2.77 6.85
C PHE A 168 1.21 2.57 5.89
N LEU A 169 0.95 2.45 4.58
CA LEU A 169 2.01 2.40 3.57
C LEU A 169 2.90 3.64 3.61
N TRP A 170 2.32 4.84 3.68
CA TRP A 170 3.09 6.08 3.77
C TRP A 170 3.95 6.17 5.04
N LEU A 171 3.38 5.78 6.19
CA LEU A 171 4.15 5.71 7.44
C LEU A 171 5.33 4.74 7.31
N PHE A 172 5.12 3.59 6.65
CA PHE A 172 6.18 2.63 6.38
C PHE A 172 7.25 3.20 5.44
N LEU A 173 6.88 3.85 4.34
CA LEU A 173 7.82 4.46 3.40
C LEU A 173 8.68 5.55 4.05
N LEU A 174 8.06 6.46 4.81
CA LEU A 174 8.77 7.56 5.49
C LEU A 174 9.75 7.08 6.58
N THR A 175 9.49 5.92 7.18
CA THR A 175 10.31 5.38 8.27
C THR A 175 11.35 4.36 7.82
N THR A 176 11.25 3.85 6.60
CA THR A 176 12.21 2.88 6.03
C THR A 176 13.06 3.46 4.90
N GLY A 177 12.59 4.52 4.23
CA GLY A 177 13.21 5.03 3.01
C GLY A 177 13.15 4.06 1.84
N TRP A 178 12.32 3.03 1.92
CA TRP A 178 12.15 2.10 0.82
C TRP A 178 11.48 2.80 -0.36
N ASN A 179 11.85 2.39 -1.57
CA ASN A 179 11.05 2.78 -2.73
C ASN A 179 9.72 2.01 -2.71
N LEU A 180 8.70 2.59 -3.35
CA LEU A 180 7.36 2.00 -3.39
C LEU A 180 7.37 0.54 -3.87
N SER A 181 8.11 0.20 -4.93
CA SER A 181 8.13 -1.16 -5.45
C SER A 181 8.66 -2.18 -4.42
N THR A 182 9.66 -1.82 -3.61
CA THR A 182 10.17 -2.70 -2.55
C THR A 182 9.12 -2.93 -1.47
N ALA A 183 8.43 -1.86 -1.04
CA ALA A 183 7.39 -1.96 -0.03
C ALA A 183 6.22 -2.82 -0.51
N LEU A 184 5.78 -2.66 -1.76
CA LEU A 184 4.72 -3.48 -2.36
C LEU A 184 5.11 -4.94 -2.61
N SER A 185 6.42 -5.25 -2.68
CA SER A 185 6.92 -6.61 -2.93
C SER A 185 7.17 -7.42 -1.65
N ILE A 186 6.81 -6.91 -0.47
CA ILE A 186 6.94 -7.65 0.79
C ILE A 186 6.08 -8.91 0.71
N ASP A 187 6.66 -10.06 1.05
CA ASP A 187 5.99 -11.35 1.10
C ASP A 187 5.70 -11.75 2.55
N VAL A 188 4.42 -11.64 2.95
CA VAL A 188 3.95 -11.99 4.31
C VAL A 188 3.31 -13.37 4.40
N SER A 189 3.46 -14.22 3.36
CA SER A 189 2.94 -15.59 3.40
C SER A 189 3.55 -16.41 4.52
N ARG A 190 4.78 -16.09 4.96
CA ARG A 190 5.41 -16.66 6.14
C ARG A 190 6.26 -15.62 6.87
N PRO A 191 6.35 -15.66 8.22
CA PRO A 191 7.18 -14.75 9.01
C PRO A 191 8.60 -14.56 8.48
N GLU A 192 9.28 -15.67 8.20
CA GLU A 192 10.68 -15.71 7.75
C GLU A 192 10.92 -15.13 6.35
N ARG A 193 9.86 -14.81 5.59
CA ARG A 193 9.98 -14.19 4.27
C ARG A 193 10.04 -12.67 4.30
N TRP A 194 9.59 -12.05 5.38
CA TRP A 194 9.60 -10.60 5.51
C TRP A 194 10.33 -10.08 6.74
N PHE A 195 10.62 -10.91 7.75
CA PHE A 195 11.51 -10.50 8.83
C PHE A 195 12.30 -11.65 9.47
N GLU A 196 13.39 -11.26 10.10
CA GLU A 196 14.18 -12.08 11.02
C GLU A 196 14.57 -11.29 12.29
N PRO A 197 14.77 -11.94 13.44
CA PRO A 197 15.32 -11.29 14.62
C PRO A 197 16.73 -10.76 14.33
N HIS A 198 17.08 -9.58 14.87
CA HIS A 198 18.43 -9.05 14.70
C HIS A 198 19.47 -9.94 15.44
N PRO A 199 20.58 -10.32 14.79
CA PRO A 199 21.49 -11.36 15.30
C PRO A 199 22.17 -10.99 16.62
N GLN A 200 22.30 -9.70 16.92
CA GLN A 200 23.02 -9.21 18.11
C GLN A 200 22.16 -8.43 19.09
N ASN A 201 20.93 -8.05 18.73
CA ASN A 201 20.13 -7.14 19.56
C ASN A 201 18.64 -7.48 19.45
N PRO A 202 18.05 -8.15 20.45
CA PRO A 202 16.66 -8.59 20.39
C PRO A 202 15.63 -7.43 20.39
N ALA A 203 16.08 -6.19 20.65
CA ALA A 203 15.21 -5.02 20.51
C ALA A 203 14.91 -4.64 19.04
N PHE A 204 15.61 -5.26 18.08
CA PHE A 204 15.46 -4.99 16.66
C PHE A 204 15.06 -6.23 15.86
N ALA A 205 14.29 -6.01 14.80
CA ALA A 205 14.05 -6.96 13.73
C ALA A 205 14.65 -6.42 12.43
N VAL A 206 15.13 -7.32 11.59
CA VAL A 206 15.55 -7.04 10.22
C VAL A 206 14.36 -7.34 9.33
N ILE A 207 13.71 -6.30 8.79
CA ILE A 207 12.64 -6.45 7.80
C ILE A 207 13.29 -6.54 6.44
N HIS A 208 12.88 -7.49 5.60
CA HIS A 208 13.45 -7.66 4.26
C HIS A 208 12.39 -7.92 3.19
N SER A 209 12.75 -7.60 1.95
CA SER A 209 11.92 -7.79 0.76
C SER A 209 12.80 -8.09 -0.45
N TRP A 210 12.33 -8.99 -1.32
CA TRP A 210 13.04 -9.35 -2.55
C TRP A 210 12.56 -8.48 -3.72
N LYS A 211 13.50 -7.77 -4.35
CA LYS A 211 13.20 -6.96 -5.52
C LYS A 211 13.56 -7.72 -6.80
N ALA A 212 12.56 -8.34 -7.44
CA ALA A 212 12.76 -9.20 -8.61
C ALA A 212 13.52 -8.51 -9.76
N ARG A 213 13.20 -7.25 -10.09
CA ARG A 213 13.84 -6.50 -11.19
C ARG A 213 15.35 -6.30 -11.01
N SER A 214 15.82 -6.24 -9.77
CA SER A 214 17.24 -6.03 -9.46
C SER A 214 17.88 -7.23 -8.79
N GLU A 215 17.15 -8.35 -8.67
CA GLU A 215 17.54 -9.59 -8.00
C GLU A 215 18.28 -9.34 -6.68
N ARG A 216 17.67 -8.50 -5.81
CA ARG A 216 18.34 -8.04 -4.59
C ARG A 216 17.40 -8.02 -3.40
N HIS A 217 17.90 -8.51 -2.28
CA HIS A 217 17.31 -8.28 -0.97
C HIS A 217 17.52 -6.83 -0.54
N GLN A 218 16.42 -6.15 -0.26
CA GLN A 218 16.46 -4.91 0.51
C GLN A 218 16.06 -5.21 1.94
N PHE A 219 16.74 -4.58 2.90
CA PHE A 219 16.47 -4.79 4.31
C PHE A 219 16.42 -3.48 5.09
N THR A 220 15.74 -3.44 6.22
CA THR A 220 15.77 -2.28 7.12
C THR A 220 15.68 -2.73 8.56
N LEU A 221 16.39 -2.04 9.44
CA LEU A 221 16.35 -2.30 10.86
C LEU A 221 15.17 -1.56 11.47
N SER A 222 14.40 -2.27 12.29
CA SER A 222 13.25 -1.70 12.96
C SER A 222 13.20 -2.15 14.41
N MET A 223 12.94 -1.22 15.33
CA MET A 223 12.71 -1.59 16.72
C MET A 223 11.40 -2.36 16.85
N THR A 224 11.41 -3.39 17.69
CA THR A 224 10.26 -4.29 17.85
C THR A 224 9.19 -3.75 18.80
N LYS A 225 9.50 -2.79 19.67
CA LYS A 225 8.55 -2.29 20.70
C LYS A 225 7.74 -1.06 20.31
N PRO A 226 8.31 0.02 19.73
CA PRO A 226 7.55 1.24 19.56
C PRO A 226 6.49 1.09 18.45
N GLU A 227 5.24 1.43 18.77
CA GLU A 227 4.04 1.19 17.96
C GLU A 227 4.15 1.67 16.49
N TRP A 228 4.83 2.78 16.25
CA TRP A 228 4.90 3.43 14.93
C TRP A 228 6.16 3.08 14.14
N HIS A 229 6.93 2.09 14.60
CA HIS A 229 8.08 1.60 13.84
C HIS A 229 7.63 0.62 12.75
N PRO A 230 8.38 0.53 11.64
CA PRO A 230 8.05 -0.31 10.48
C PRO A 230 7.60 -1.73 10.82
N TYR A 231 8.26 -2.39 11.77
CA TYR A 231 7.93 -3.76 12.19
C TYR A 231 6.53 -3.85 12.80
N GLN A 232 6.22 -2.94 13.74
CA GLN A 232 4.91 -2.85 14.38
C GLN A 232 3.81 -2.43 13.40
N LEU A 233 4.12 -1.55 12.43
CA LEU A 233 3.18 -1.18 11.37
C LEU A 233 2.82 -2.40 10.50
N LEU A 234 3.81 -3.18 10.06
CA LEU A 234 3.57 -4.38 9.27
C LEU A 234 2.80 -5.43 10.06
N LEU A 235 3.20 -5.74 11.30
CA LEU A 235 2.45 -6.68 12.15
C LEU A 235 0.98 -6.27 12.28
N TYR A 236 0.73 -4.99 12.53
CA TYR A 236 -0.62 -4.46 12.68
C TYR A 236 -1.44 -4.60 11.40
N VAL A 237 -0.86 -4.27 10.25
CA VAL A 237 -1.50 -4.41 8.94
C VAL A 237 -1.75 -5.87 8.57
N ILE A 238 -0.77 -6.75 8.80
CA ILE A 238 -0.87 -8.20 8.53
C ILE A 238 -2.03 -8.80 9.32
N GLU A 239 -2.15 -8.44 10.59
CA GLU A 239 -3.24 -8.89 11.46
C GLU A 239 -4.59 -8.39 10.96
N LYS A 240 -4.69 -7.10 10.61
CA LYS A 240 -5.93 -6.48 10.15
C LYS A 240 -6.36 -6.89 8.75
N THR A 241 -5.46 -7.51 7.99
CA THR A 241 -5.73 -8.04 6.65
C THR A 241 -5.85 -9.56 6.64
N LYS A 242 -5.81 -10.23 7.80
CA LYS A 242 -5.84 -11.70 7.90
C LYS A 242 -7.05 -12.32 7.19
N VAL A 243 -8.26 -11.84 7.50
CA VAL A 243 -9.51 -12.32 6.87
C VAL A 243 -9.52 -12.03 5.36
N LEU A 244 -9.03 -10.86 4.96
CA LEU A 244 -8.90 -10.51 3.54
C LEU A 244 -7.99 -11.52 2.82
N ARG A 245 -6.86 -11.86 3.43
CA ARG A 245 -5.91 -12.84 2.89
C ARG A 245 -6.53 -14.23 2.80
N ASN A 246 -7.20 -14.69 3.86
CA ASN A 246 -7.92 -15.97 3.85
C ASN A 246 -8.95 -16.06 2.70
N SER A 247 -9.66 -14.96 2.44
CA SER A 247 -10.64 -14.90 1.34
C SER A 247 -9.96 -15.11 -0.02
N VAL A 248 -8.83 -14.43 -0.24
CA VAL A 248 -8.02 -14.59 -1.46
C VAL A 248 -7.44 -16.01 -1.56
N GLU A 249 -7.07 -16.64 -0.43
CA GLU A 249 -6.58 -18.03 -0.41
C GLU A 249 -7.68 -19.02 -0.83
N VAL A 250 -8.92 -18.81 -0.41
CA VAL A 250 -10.07 -19.61 -0.87
C VAL A 250 -10.29 -19.44 -2.37
N ASP A 251 -10.27 -18.20 -2.86
CA ASP A 251 -10.42 -17.91 -4.29
C ASP A 251 -9.26 -18.50 -5.11
N LEU A 252 -8.04 -18.45 -4.58
CA LEU A 252 -6.85 -19.07 -5.17
C LEU A 252 -7.01 -20.59 -5.27
N GLY A 253 -7.55 -21.24 -4.23
CA GLY A 253 -7.85 -22.67 -4.23
C GLY A 253 -8.83 -23.04 -5.35
N ARG A 254 -9.92 -22.28 -5.47
CA ARG A 254 -10.93 -22.46 -6.54
C ARG A 254 -10.32 -22.25 -7.93
N ALA A 255 -9.56 -21.17 -8.12
CA ALA A 255 -8.89 -20.87 -9.39
C ALA A 255 -7.89 -21.95 -9.79
N LYS A 256 -7.13 -22.50 -8.84
CA LYS A 256 -6.20 -23.61 -9.09
C LYS A 256 -6.92 -24.89 -9.51
N SER A 257 -8.04 -25.23 -8.87
CA SER A 257 -8.85 -26.39 -9.26
C SER A 257 -9.38 -26.23 -10.68
N LEU A 258 -9.99 -25.07 -10.99
CA LEU A 258 -10.51 -24.79 -12.34
C LEU A 258 -9.41 -24.82 -13.41
N GLN A 259 -8.25 -24.24 -13.13
CA GLN A 259 -7.10 -24.26 -14.05
C GLN A 259 -6.54 -25.68 -14.24
N SER A 260 -6.62 -26.53 -13.22
CA SER A 260 -6.21 -27.93 -13.33
C SER A 260 -7.19 -28.76 -14.16
N GLU A 261 -8.48 -28.46 -14.09
CA GLU A 261 -9.55 -29.14 -14.84
C GLU A 261 -9.60 -28.68 -16.30
N ASN A 262 -9.43 -27.37 -16.53
CA ASN A 262 -9.45 -26.76 -17.86
C ASN A 262 -8.35 -25.68 -17.98
N PRO A 263 -7.12 -26.06 -18.37
CA PRO A 263 -6.01 -25.12 -18.45
C PRO A 263 -6.23 -24.05 -19.53
N THR A 264 -6.28 -22.79 -19.11
CA THR A 264 -6.28 -21.63 -20.03
C THR A 264 -5.19 -20.63 -19.66
N ASP A 265 -4.80 -19.79 -20.61
CA ASP A 265 -3.85 -18.69 -20.34
C ASP A 265 -4.46 -17.67 -19.35
N GLU A 266 -5.77 -17.40 -19.46
CA GLU A 266 -6.45 -16.51 -18.51
C GLU A 266 -6.48 -17.09 -17.09
N GLY A 267 -6.75 -18.39 -16.94
CA GLY A 267 -6.77 -19.02 -15.63
C GLY A 267 -5.38 -19.10 -15.00
N ALA A 268 -4.33 -19.31 -15.80
CA ALA A 268 -2.94 -19.22 -15.32
C ALA A 268 -2.58 -17.80 -14.84
N ALA A 269 -3.00 -16.77 -15.58
CA ALA A 269 -2.78 -15.38 -15.20
C ALA A 269 -3.54 -15.01 -13.90
N GLU A 270 -4.76 -15.50 -13.74
CA GLU A 270 -5.56 -15.29 -12.54
C GLU A 270 -4.95 -15.97 -11.31
N VAL A 271 -4.49 -17.21 -11.45
CA VAL A 271 -3.75 -17.90 -10.38
C VAL A 271 -2.52 -17.11 -9.97
N ALA A 272 -1.72 -16.62 -10.94
CA ALA A 272 -0.54 -15.81 -10.64
C ALA A 272 -0.89 -14.49 -9.93
N ARG A 273 -1.99 -13.83 -10.33
CA ARG A 273 -2.50 -12.60 -9.69
C ARG A 273 -2.92 -12.87 -8.24
N LEU A 274 -3.70 -13.93 -8.00
CA LEU A 274 -4.16 -14.30 -6.67
C LEU A 274 -2.98 -14.72 -5.78
N GLU A 275 -1.99 -15.45 -6.30
CA GLU A 275 -0.76 -15.79 -5.56
C GLU A 275 0.03 -14.54 -5.15
N ALA A 276 0.15 -13.55 -6.02
CA ALA A 276 0.79 -12.28 -5.68
C ALA A 276 -0.01 -11.50 -4.63
N THR A 277 -1.34 -11.55 -4.72
CA THR A 277 -2.25 -10.89 -3.77
C THR A 277 -2.13 -11.49 -2.38
N VAL A 278 -2.19 -12.82 -2.21
CA VAL A 278 -2.05 -13.50 -0.91
C VAL A 278 -0.78 -13.10 -0.16
N ARG A 279 0.33 -12.94 -0.89
CA ARG A 279 1.64 -12.59 -0.32
C ARG A 279 1.71 -11.14 0.16
N SER A 280 0.83 -10.25 -0.31
CA SER A 280 0.91 -8.83 0.01
C SER A 280 0.37 -8.53 1.42
N PRO A 281 1.05 -7.67 2.20
CA PRO A 281 0.45 -7.10 3.41
C PRO A 281 -0.58 -6.02 3.08
N TRP A 282 -0.53 -5.41 1.89
CA TRP A 282 -1.27 -4.21 1.55
C TRP A 282 -2.62 -4.52 0.91
N LEU A 283 -3.43 -5.31 1.60
CA LEU A 283 -4.77 -5.71 1.15
C LEU A 283 -5.82 -4.71 1.60
N PHE A 284 -6.86 -4.55 0.77
CA PHE A 284 -7.99 -3.71 1.10
C PHE A 284 -9.29 -4.19 0.45
N LEU A 285 -10.40 -3.74 1.03
CA LEU A 285 -11.73 -3.92 0.48
C LEU A 285 -12.02 -2.96 -0.67
N THR A 286 -12.53 -3.50 -1.78
CA THR A 286 -13.10 -2.69 -2.86
C THR A 286 -14.56 -2.34 -2.59
N ALA A 287 -14.98 -1.15 -3.04
CA ALA A 287 -16.38 -0.75 -3.02
C ALA A 287 -17.17 -1.26 -4.25
N ARG A 288 -16.48 -1.83 -5.25
CA ARG A 288 -17.10 -2.23 -6.53
C ARG A 288 -17.84 -3.55 -6.43
N HIS A 289 -17.21 -4.55 -5.80
CA HIS A 289 -17.73 -5.91 -5.70
C HIS A 289 -17.68 -6.38 -4.26
N ILE A 290 -18.80 -6.90 -3.76
CA ILE A 290 -18.91 -7.42 -2.39
C ILE A 290 -18.06 -8.69 -2.29
N GLY A 291 -17.17 -8.73 -1.30
CA GLY A 291 -16.27 -9.85 -1.06
C GLY A 291 -14.97 -9.81 -1.85
N GLU A 292 -14.82 -8.88 -2.81
CA GLU A 292 -13.59 -8.77 -3.59
C GLU A 292 -12.48 -8.07 -2.77
N VAL A 293 -11.30 -8.68 -2.79
CA VAL A 293 -10.09 -8.21 -2.13
C VAL A 293 -9.04 -7.86 -3.18
N ILE A 294 -8.40 -6.71 -3.02
CA ILE A 294 -7.36 -6.22 -3.93
C ILE A 294 -6.11 -5.86 -3.13
N ALA A 295 -4.93 -6.08 -3.72
CA ALA A 295 -3.65 -5.60 -3.19
C ALA A 295 -3.27 -4.25 -3.82
N LEU A 296 -2.56 -3.40 -3.08
CA LEU A 296 -1.99 -2.17 -3.66
C LEU A 296 -0.97 -2.51 -4.76
N GLU A 297 -1.07 -1.80 -5.89
CA GLU A 297 -0.18 -1.98 -7.04
C GLU A 297 0.65 -0.72 -7.35
N HIS A 298 1.72 -0.89 -8.11
CA HIS A 298 2.55 0.25 -8.55
C HIS A 298 1.79 1.20 -9.49
N SER A 299 0.80 0.70 -10.23
CA SER A 299 -0.10 1.47 -11.10
C SER A 299 -0.87 2.55 -10.33
N ASP A 300 -1.05 2.38 -9.03
CA ASP A 300 -1.75 3.32 -8.15
C ASP A 300 -0.86 4.41 -7.53
N ALA A 301 0.44 4.46 -7.84
CA ALA A 301 1.40 5.38 -7.21
C ALA A 301 0.95 6.85 -7.20
N SER A 302 0.30 7.30 -8.28
CA SER A 302 -0.22 8.67 -8.39
C SER A 302 -1.34 8.97 -7.39
N ARG A 303 -2.18 7.97 -7.07
CA ARG A 303 -3.27 8.08 -6.09
C ARG A 303 -2.72 8.12 -4.66
N PHE A 304 -1.63 7.39 -4.40
CA PHE A 304 -0.96 7.42 -3.09
C PHE A 304 -0.49 8.83 -2.74
N GLY A 305 0.11 9.54 -3.72
CA GLY A 305 0.49 10.95 -3.56
C GLY A 305 -0.70 11.88 -3.31
N LYS A 306 -1.87 11.64 -3.92
CA LYS A 306 -3.08 12.43 -3.65
C LYS A 306 -3.56 12.31 -2.21
N ILE A 307 -3.51 11.11 -1.63
CA ILE A 307 -3.92 10.89 -0.24
C ILE A 307 -2.99 11.61 0.74
N ALA A 308 -1.67 11.49 0.58
CA ALA A 308 -0.74 12.20 1.46
C ALA A 308 -0.85 13.73 1.35
N ARG A 309 -1.12 14.25 0.15
CA ARG A 309 -1.42 15.67 -0.07
C ARG A 309 -2.69 16.12 0.64
N GLU A 310 -3.73 15.30 0.57
CA GLU A 310 -4.97 15.55 1.29
C GLU A 310 -4.76 15.54 2.81
N VAL A 311 -3.93 14.63 3.33
CA VAL A 311 -3.52 14.64 4.75
C VAL A 311 -2.83 15.96 5.10
N ALA A 312 -1.84 16.36 4.30
CA ALA A 312 -1.15 17.63 4.51
C ALA A 312 -2.11 18.84 4.51
N ARG A 313 -3.10 18.83 3.61
CA ARG A 313 -4.15 19.85 3.54
C ARG A 313 -5.05 19.86 4.77
N ARG A 314 -5.57 18.69 5.19
CA ARG A 314 -6.46 18.56 6.36
C ARG A 314 -5.79 18.99 7.66
N HIS A 315 -4.47 18.84 7.76
CA HIS A 315 -3.66 19.24 8.91
C HIS A 315 -3.05 20.65 8.76
N ASN A 316 -3.50 21.45 7.79
CA ASN A 316 -3.06 22.82 7.53
C ASN A 316 -1.53 22.96 7.37
N LEU A 317 -0.90 21.98 6.73
CA LEU A 317 0.56 21.96 6.54
C LEU A 317 1.01 22.71 5.29
N LEU A 318 0.12 22.91 4.31
CA LEU A 318 0.50 23.43 2.99
C LEU A 318 0.95 24.89 3.01
N ASP A 319 0.43 25.72 3.93
CA ASP A 319 0.86 27.12 4.05
C ASP A 319 2.30 27.22 4.56
N ARG A 320 2.69 26.32 5.48
CA ARG A 320 4.03 26.27 6.07
C ARG A 320 5.02 25.49 5.23
N TYR A 321 4.56 24.45 4.54
CA TYR A 321 5.38 23.54 3.74
C TYR A 321 4.73 23.33 2.35
N PRO A 322 4.83 24.31 1.44
CA PRO A 322 4.19 24.26 0.12
C PRO A 322 4.66 23.09 -0.75
N GLU A 323 5.89 22.59 -0.52
CA GLU A 323 6.45 21.43 -1.22
C GLU A 323 5.60 20.17 -1.03
N LEU A 324 4.85 20.07 0.07
CA LEU A 324 3.93 18.96 0.31
C LEU A 324 2.82 18.87 -0.74
N ASN A 325 2.50 19.95 -1.46
CA ASN A 325 1.45 19.96 -2.48
C ASN A 325 1.81 19.19 -3.76
N ASN A 326 3.10 18.88 -3.96
CA ASN A 326 3.57 18.11 -5.12
C ASN A 326 4.12 16.73 -4.73
N LEU A 327 3.83 16.28 -3.51
CA LEU A 327 4.38 15.05 -2.97
C LEU A 327 4.04 13.80 -3.79
N THR A 328 5.08 13.02 -4.03
CA THR A 328 5.09 11.69 -4.65
C THR A 328 5.71 10.67 -3.70
N THR A 329 5.46 9.38 -3.95
CA THR A 329 6.07 8.32 -3.11
C THR A 329 7.60 8.26 -3.18
N SER A 330 8.22 8.85 -4.20
CA SER A 330 9.69 8.96 -4.29
C SER A 330 10.25 9.92 -3.25
N ASP A 331 9.52 10.99 -2.93
CA ASP A 331 9.95 12.01 -1.96
C ASP A 331 10.16 11.44 -0.56
N ALA A 332 9.42 10.38 -0.19
CA ALA A 332 9.63 9.68 1.08
C ALA A 332 11.03 9.07 1.18
N ARG A 333 11.49 8.45 0.08
CA ARG A 333 12.84 7.87 -0.01
C ARG A 333 13.89 8.97 0.03
N ASP A 334 13.65 10.07 -0.65
CA ASP A 334 14.61 11.15 -0.78
C ASP A 334 14.80 11.88 0.55
N ALA A 335 13.70 12.15 1.26
CA ALA A 335 13.71 12.69 2.63
C ALA A 335 14.45 11.76 3.60
N TRP A 336 14.28 10.44 3.49
CA TRP A 336 15.01 9.47 4.31
C TRP A 336 16.51 9.49 4.04
N ILE A 337 16.91 9.53 2.77
CA ILE A 337 18.32 9.57 2.39
C ILE A 337 18.97 10.86 2.91
N GLY A 338 18.31 12.00 2.77
CA GLY A 338 18.78 13.28 3.34
C GLY A 338 18.92 13.22 4.85
N TYR A 339 17.94 12.64 5.55
CA TYR A 339 18.00 12.43 7.00
C TYR A 339 19.19 11.55 7.42
N ALA A 340 19.39 10.42 6.74
CA ALA A 340 20.50 9.51 7.02
C ALA A 340 21.86 10.19 6.81
N TYR A 341 21.99 11.02 5.77
CA TYR A 341 23.21 11.80 5.53
C TYR A 341 23.54 12.73 6.69
N ILE A 342 22.59 13.59 7.08
CA ILE A 342 22.77 14.53 8.18
C ILE A 342 23.05 13.79 9.50
N LYS A 343 22.31 12.72 9.81
CA LYS A 343 22.46 11.98 11.06
C LYS A 343 23.74 11.16 11.16
N SER A 344 24.27 10.71 10.04
CA SER A 344 25.56 10.03 9.99
C SER A 344 26.76 10.97 10.12
N GLY A 345 26.54 12.28 10.32
CA GLY A 345 27.61 13.28 10.31
C GLY A 345 28.17 13.48 8.90
N PHE A 346 27.30 13.45 7.89
CA PHE A 346 27.65 13.59 6.47
C PHE A 346 28.51 12.42 5.93
N HIS A 347 28.35 11.23 6.52
CA HIS A 347 29.13 10.06 6.14
C HIS A 347 28.51 9.33 4.93
N VAL A 348 29.04 9.63 3.76
CA VAL A 348 28.58 9.15 2.44
C VAL A 348 28.36 7.63 2.39
N LEU A 349 29.25 6.82 2.98
CA LEU A 349 29.10 5.36 2.97
C LEU A 349 27.93 4.87 3.85
N LEU A 350 27.67 5.54 4.98
CA LEU A 350 26.54 5.18 5.87
C LEU A 350 25.23 5.59 5.21
N THR A 351 25.23 6.71 4.49
CA THR A 351 24.09 7.12 3.67
C THR A 351 23.85 6.19 2.50
N GLN A 352 24.91 5.73 1.83
CA GLN A 352 24.79 4.73 0.77
C GLN A 352 24.17 3.43 1.30
N LEU A 353 24.61 2.99 2.48
CA LEU A 353 24.07 1.82 3.17
C LEU A 353 22.59 2.02 3.51
N ALA A 354 22.21 3.15 4.11
CA ALA A 354 20.83 3.49 4.43
C ALA A 354 19.92 3.60 3.19
N ALA A 355 20.45 4.14 2.09
CA ALA A 355 19.77 4.22 0.79
C ALA A 355 19.72 2.87 0.05
N GLN A 356 20.58 1.93 0.44
CA GLN A 356 20.85 0.65 -0.22
C GLN A 356 21.20 0.79 -1.70
N HIS A 357 21.91 1.86 -2.07
CA HIS A 357 22.39 2.08 -3.43
C HIS A 357 23.63 1.22 -3.72
N GLN A 358 23.68 0.60 -4.90
CA GLN A 358 24.87 -0.14 -5.35
C GLN A 358 26.05 0.81 -5.61
N ASN A 359 25.76 1.98 -6.17
CA ASN A 359 26.77 2.91 -6.65
C ASN A 359 26.66 4.26 -5.95
N LEU A 360 27.82 4.80 -5.54
CA LEU A 360 27.95 6.15 -5.01
C LEU A 360 27.52 7.24 -6.01
N SER A 361 27.57 6.96 -7.30
CA SER A 361 27.12 7.87 -8.35
C SER A 361 25.63 8.22 -8.25
N THR A 362 24.80 7.26 -7.84
CA THR A 362 23.37 7.48 -7.58
C THR A 362 23.15 8.33 -6.32
N LEU A 363 24.04 8.19 -5.33
CA LEU A 363 23.96 8.97 -4.11
C LEU A 363 24.28 10.45 -4.34
N ARG A 364 25.18 10.79 -5.27
CA ARG A 364 25.53 12.19 -5.60
C ARG A 364 24.34 13.07 -5.94
N HIS A 365 23.24 12.51 -6.46
CA HIS A 365 22.03 13.29 -6.73
C HIS A 365 21.38 13.83 -5.44
N TYR A 366 21.46 13.07 -4.35
CA TYR A 366 20.85 13.37 -3.06
C TYR A 366 21.73 14.22 -2.14
N LEU A 367 23.04 14.28 -2.40
CA LEU A 367 24.01 14.99 -1.57
C LEU A 367 24.28 16.42 -2.03
N LYS A 368 23.90 16.78 -3.27
CA LYS A 368 24.14 18.11 -3.85
C LYS A 368 23.22 19.21 -3.30
N SER A 369 22.20 18.83 -2.55
CA SER A 369 21.06 19.65 -2.13
C SER A 369 20.97 19.82 -0.61
N VAL A 370 21.98 19.34 0.13
CA VAL A 370 22.11 19.51 1.59
C VAL A 370 23.11 20.61 1.89
#